data_AF-A0AAW0WAD2-F1
#
_entry.id   AF-A0AAW0WAD2-F1
#
_cell.length_a   1.000
_cell.length_b   1.000
_cell.length_c   1.000
_cell.angle_alpha   90.00
_cell.angle_beta   90.00
_cell.angle_gamma   90.00
#
_symmetry.space_group_name_H-M   'P 1'
#
loop_
_entity.id
_entity.type
_entity.pdbx_description
1 polymer ?
#
loop_
_entity_poly.entity_id
_entity_poly.type
_entity_poly.pdbx_seq_one_letter_code
_entity_poly.pdbx_strand_id
1 'polypeptide(L)'
;MKIVVSVIGVVLVAALTHAAHECERTCEAGDTRTCYYTFNLQEYHTMSRACFNCPFNTTDCSRPECIAGDGVARPLITINRQLPGPSINVCEGDRVVVDVYNWMLSDTETIHFHGHHMKDFQYYDGVPFVTQCPILGGSFRYNFVTTNSGTLWWHSHSGMLITNH
;
A
#
# COMPACT_ATOMS: atom_id res chain seq x y z
N MET A 1 10.41 -18.14 5.02
CA MET A 1 10.48 -17.04 6.00
C MET A 1 9.49 -15.94 5.59
N LYS A 2 9.02 -15.13 6.57
CA LYS A 2 8.07 -13.99 6.46
C LYS A 2 8.48 -12.88 5.49
N ILE A 3 7.68 -12.48 4.51
CA ILE A 3 7.79 -11.15 3.87
C ILE A 3 6.53 -10.35 4.18
N VAL A 4 6.71 -9.28 4.93
CA VAL A 4 5.66 -8.31 5.24
C VAL A 4 6.05 -7.01 4.57
N VAL A 5 5.37 -6.62 3.50
CA VAL A 5 5.52 -5.29 2.92
C VAL A 5 4.38 -4.43 3.47
N SER A 6 4.68 -3.57 4.44
CA SER A 6 3.71 -2.68 5.09
C SER A 6 4.26 -1.26 5.09
N VAL A 7 3.43 -0.25 4.86
CA VAL A 7 3.84 1.15 5.03
C VAL A 7 4.26 1.38 6.50
N ILE A 8 5.41 2.03 6.74
CA ILE A 8 5.79 2.47 8.10
C ILE A 8 4.97 3.69 8.47
N GLY A 9 4.04 3.50 9.40
CA GLY A 9 3.60 4.52 10.34
C GLY A 9 3.85 3.99 11.74
N VAL A 10 4.74 4.64 12.51
CA VAL A 10 4.89 4.38 13.95
C VAL A 10 3.66 4.98 14.63
N VAL A 11 2.54 4.27 14.61
CA VAL A 11 1.40 4.53 15.49
C VAL A 11 0.89 3.18 15.97
N LEU A 12 1.20 2.88 17.23
CA LEU A 12 0.65 1.78 17.98
C LEU A 12 -0.81 2.10 18.34
N VAL A 13 -1.72 2.14 17.35
CA VAL A 13 -3.16 2.26 17.62
C VAL A 13 -3.90 1.32 16.68
N ALA A 14 -4.53 0.32 17.31
CA ALA A 14 -5.52 -0.61 16.80
C ALA A 14 -5.20 -1.23 15.42
N ALA A 15 -4.78 -2.49 15.44
CA ALA A 15 -4.89 -3.39 14.31
C ALA A 15 -6.31 -3.28 13.73
N LEU A 16 -6.45 -2.54 12.63
CA LEU A 16 -7.59 -2.66 11.75
C LEU A 16 -7.58 -4.13 11.31
N THR A 17 -8.57 -4.89 11.78
CA THR A 17 -8.80 -6.27 11.40
C THR A 17 -9.18 -6.29 9.92
N HIS A 18 -8.17 -6.22 9.06
CA HIS A 18 -8.32 -6.50 7.65
C HIS A 18 -8.62 -7.98 7.52
N ALA A 19 -9.59 -8.34 6.67
CA ALA A 19 -9.79 -9.73 6.31
C ALA A 19 -8.44 -10.28 5.82
N ALA A 20 -7.96 -11.34 6.45
CA ALA A 20 -6.66 -11.93 6.12
C ALA A 20 -6.63 -12.25 4.63
N HIS A 21 -5.62 -11.73 3.93
CA HIS A 21 -5.42 -11.99 2.52
C HIS A 21 -5.15 -13.48 2.30
N GLU A 22 -5.55 -14.06 1.16
CA GLU A 22 -5.39 -15.50 0.89
C GLU A 22 -3.92 -15.99 0.93
N CYS A 23 -2.97 -15.06 0.78
CA CYS A 23 -1.54 -15.33 0.86
C CYS A 23 -0.95 -15.17 2.26
N GLU A 24 -1.70 -14.62 3.20
CA GLU A 24 -1.29 -14.52 4.59
C GLU A 24 -1.37 -15.91 5.24
N ARG A 25 -0.21 -16.56 5.33
CA ARG A 25 -0.10 -17.94 5.83
C ARG A 25 1.19 -18.20 6.58
N THR A 26 1.31 -19.40 7.13
CA THR A 26 2.59 -19.95 7.62
C THR A 26 3.41 -20.43 6.43
N CYS A 27 4.68 -20.03 6.36
CA CYS A 27 5.52 -20.37 5.22
C CYS A 27 6.13 -21.76 5.38
N GLU A 28 5.87 -22.63 4.40
CA GLU A 28 6.46 -23.96 4.29
C GLU A 28 7.45 -24.00 3.12
N ALA A 29 8.51 -24.80 3.25
CA ALA A 29 9.53 -24.88 2.22
C ALA A 29 8.95 -25.51 0.94
N GLY A 30 9.01 -24.78 -0.18
CA GLY A 30 8.49 -25.23 -1.47
C GLY A 30 7.02 -24.88 -1.74
N ASP A 31 6.26 -24.39 -0.74
CA ASP A 31 4.90 -23.87 -0.95
C ASP A 31 4.96 -22.42 -1.47
N THR A 32 5.15 -22.29 -2.78
CA THR A 32 5.12 -20.98 -3.47
C THR A 32 3.76 -20.74 -4.11
N ARG A 33 3.27 -19.50 -4.01
CA ARG A 33 1.98 -19.08 -4.55
C ARG A 33 2.10 -17.82 -5.39
N THR A 34 1.09 -17.58 -6.23
CA THR A 34 0.90 -16.28 -6.86
C THR A 34 -0.17 -15.51 -6.10
N CYS A 35 0.16 -14.31 -5.64
CA CYS A 35 -0.64 -13.48 -4.76
C CYS A 35 -1.06 -12.21 -5.48
N TYR A 36 -2.37 -11.99 -5.59
CA TYR A 36 -2.93 -10.86 -6.33
C TYR A 36 -3.40 -9.76 -5.38
N TYR A 37 -2.93 -8.55 -5.61
CA TYR A 37 -3.33 -7.35 -4.87
C TYR A 37 -3.87 -6.32 -5.84
N THR A 38 -4.86 -5.54 -5.38
CA THR A 38 -5.41 -4.42 -6.15
C THR A 38 -5.27 -3.14 -5.34
N PHE A 39 -4.58 -2.16 -5.90
CA PHE A 39 -4.28 -0.88 -5.29
C PHE A 39 -5.02 0.21 -6.05
N ASN A 40 -6.09 0.74 -5.47
CA ASN A 40 -6.84 1.88 -6.01
C ASN A 40 -6.31 3.17 -5.41
N LEU A 41 -5.46 3.85 -6.16
CA LEU A 41 -4.89 5.12 -5.80
C LEU A 41 -5.88 6.25 -6.09
N GLN A 42 -6.19 7.03 -5.07
CA GLN A 42 -7.19 8.09 -5.17
C GLN A 42 -6.91 9.23 -4.18
N GLU A 43 -7.32 10.44 -4.57
CA GLU A 43 -7.41 11.58 -3.68
C GLU A 43 -8.48 11.32 -2.61
N TYR A 44 -8.16 11.67 -1.37
CA TYR A 44 -9.01 11.49 -0.23
C TYR A 44 -8.76 12.59 0.81
N HIS A 45 -9.49 12.57 1.92
CA HIS A 45 -9.33 13.55 2.99
C HIS A 45 -9.35 12.88 4.35
N THR A 46 -8.55 13.37 5.28
CA THR A 46 -8.79 13.08 6.70
C THR A 46 -10.10 13.72 7.10
N MET A 47 -10.77 13.16 8.10
CA MET A 47 -12.06 13.68 8.58
C MET A 47 -13.09 13.80 7.45
N SER A 48 -13.06 12.86 6.50
CA SER A 48 -14.02 12.81 5.40
C SER A 48 -15.43 12.52 5.92
N ARG A 49 -16.41 12.52 5.01
CA ARG A 49 -17.79 12.12 5.34
C ARG A 49 -17.90 10.72 5.98
N ALA A 50 -16.92 9.83 5.74
CA ALA A 50 -16.88 8.51 6.38
C ALA A 50 -16.76 8.59 7.91
N CYS A 51 -16.18 9.66 8.43
CA CYS A 51 -15.96 9.91 9.85
C CYS A 51 -17.18 10.44 10.62
N PHE A 52 -18.33 10.66 9.96
CA PHE A 52 -19.57 11.15 10.55
C PHE A 52 -19.38 12.34 11.51
N ASN A 53 -19.45 12.13 12.83
CA ASN A 53 -19.31 13.16 13.86
C ASN A 53 -17.94 13.17 14.58
N CYS A 54 -16.93 12.47 14.08
CA CYS A 54 -15.55 12.67 14.54
C CYS A 54 -15.13 14.15 14.29
N PRO A 55 -14.40 14.83 15.20
CA PRO A 55 -13.82 14.31 16.44
C PRO A 55 -14.74 14.47 17.66
N PHE A 56 -15.94 15.05 17.49
CA PHE A 56 -16.88 15.30 18.58
C PHE A 56 -17.48 14.02 19.17
N ASN A 57 -17.59 12.97 18.36
CA ASN A 57 -17.88 11.61 18.80
C ASN A 57 -16.70 10.70 18.42
N THR A 58 -15.91 10.30 19.41
CA THR A 58 -14.69 9.50 19.19
C THR A 58 -14.98 8.09 18.68
N THR A 59 -16.16 7.54 18.94
CA THR A 59 -16.57 6.23 18.37
C THR A 59 -16.69 6.29 16.85
N ASP A 60 -17.07 7.45 16.30
CA ASP A 60 -17.20 7.63 14.85
C ASP A 60 -15.83 7.71 14.14
N CYS A 61 -14.75 7.99 14.89
CA CYS A 61 -13.39 8.01 14.33
C CYS A 61 -12.89 6.61 13.93
N SER A 62 -13.51 5.54 14.45
CA SER A 62 -13.17 4.15 14.12
C SER A 62 -14.08 3.54 13.05
N ARG A 63 -14.88 4.36 12.37
CA ARG A 63 -15.76 3.89 11.29
C ARG A 63 -14.93 3.41 10.09
N PRO A 64 -15.44 2.42 9.31
CA PRO A 64 -14.79 2.01 8.07
C PRO A 64 -14.53 3.20 7.14
N GLU A 65 -13.34 3.24 6.53
CA GLU A 65 -12.87 4.32 5.64
C GLU A 65 -12.74 5.71 6.30
N CYS A 66 -12.97 5.84 7.61
CA CYS A 66 -12.63 7.06 8.33
C CYS A 66 -11.12 7.11 8.57
N ILE A 67 -10.49 8.17 8.09
CA ILE A 67 -9.09 8.50 8.38
C ILE A 67 -9.10 9.74 9.27
N ALA A 68 -9.04 9.56 10.58
CA ALA A 68 -9.18 10.67 11.51
C ALA A 68 -7.93 11.58 11.56
N GLY A 69 -6.73 11.02 11.37
CA GLY A 69 -5.47 11.77 11.48
C GLY A 69 -5.32 12.43 12.85
N ASP A 70 -4.97 13.71 12.86
CA ASP A 70 -4.89 14.59 14.05
C ASP A 70 -6.26 15.23 14.43
N GLY A 71 -7.35 14.81 13.78
CA GLY A 71 -8.68 15.41 13.93
C GLY A 71 -8.90 16.65 13.06
N VAL A 72 -7.93 17.03 12.23
CA VAL A 72 -8.03 18.15 11.29
C VAL A 72 -8.21 17.60 9.87
N ALA A 73 -9.16 18.17 9.12
CA ALA A 73 -9.39 17.81 7.72
C ALA A 73 -8.24 18.32 6.84
N ARG A 74 -7.62 17.39 6.10
CA ARG A 74 -6.49 17.63 5.19
C ARG A 74 -6.64 16.74 3.96
N PRO A 75 -6.28 17.23 2.76
CA PRO A 75 -6.19 16.38 1.59
C PRO A 75 -5.04 15.38 1.76
N LEU A 76 -5.24 14.16 1.27
CA LEU A 76 -4.18 13.15 1.16
C LEU A 76 -4.45 12.22 -0.03
N ILE A 77 -3.46 11.42 -0.37
CA ILE A 77 -3.58 10.36 -1.37
C ILE A 77 -3.60 9.02 -0.64
N THR A 78 -4.55 8.15 -0.99
CA THR A 78 -4.70 6.84 -0.35
C THR A 78 -4.66 5.72 -1.37
N ILE A 79 -4.31 4.53 -0.89
CA ILE A 79 -4.61 3.28 -1.58
C ILE A 79 -5.79 2.62 -0.88
N ASN A 80 -6.85 2.33 -1.63
CA ASN A 80 -8.07 1.69 -1.12
C ASN A 80 -8.73 2.43 0.05
N ARG A 81 -8.62 3.78 0.10
CA ARG A 81 -9.14 4.64 1.19
C ARG A 81 -8.66 4.24 2.57
N GLN A 82 -7.44 3.73 2.64
CA GLN A 82 -6.79 3.29 3.86
C GLN A 82 -5.54 4.11 4.12
N LEU A 83 -5.29 4.37 5.40
CA LEU A 83 -4.04 4.92 5.90
C LEU A 83 -3.75 4.28 7.27
N PRO A 84 -2.67 3.49 7.42
CA PRO A 84 -1.77 3.02 6.37
C PRO A 84 -2.47 2.21 5.28
N GLY A 85 -1.89 2.14 4.08
CA GLY A 85 -2.42 1.34 2.97
C GLY A 85 -2.36 -0.18 3.24
N PRO A 86 -2.94 -1.00 2.35
CA PRO A 86 -3.00 -2.45 2.54
C PRO A 86 -1.61 -3.08 2.67
N SER A 87 -1.46 -3.99 3.63
CA SER A 87 -0.25 -4.79 3.80
C SER A 87 -0.19 -5.93 2.78
N ILE A 88 1.03 -6.26 2.34
CA ILE A 88 1.32 -7.44 1.51
C ILE A 88 2.05 -8.44 2.40
N ASN A 89 1.33 -9.48 2.84
CA ASN A 89 1.85 -10.57 3.64
C ASN A 89 2.01 -11.82 2.78
N VAL A 90 3.26 -12.20 2.47
CA VAL A 90 3.59 -13.32 1.59
C VAL A 90 4.81 -14.08 2.10
N CYS A 91 5.09 -15.23 1.50
CA CYS A 91 6.27 -16.03 1.78
C CYS A 91 7.38 -15.73 0.76
N GLU A 92 8.63 -15.90 1.18
CA GLU A 92 9.76 -15.90 0.25
C GLU A 92 9.57 -16.96 -0.84
N GLY A 93 9.78 -16.57 -2.10
CA GLY A 93 9.52 -17.38 -3.29
C GLY A 93 8.12 -17.21 -3.88
N ASP A 94 7.19 -16.52 -3.20
CA ASP A 94 5.89 -16.19 -3.78
C ASP A 94 6.04 -15.18 -4.93
N ARG A 95 5.17 -15.31 -5.92
CA ARG A 95 4.99 -14.30 -6.97
C ARG A 95 3.95 -13.30 -6.51
N VAL A 96 4.32 -12.04 -6.42
CA VAL A 96 3.42 -10.93 -6.06
C VAL A 96 3.01 -10.21 -7.33
N VAL A 97 1.70 -10.11 -7.54
CA VAL A 97 1.10 -9.34 -8.62
C VAL A 97 0.28 -8.21 -8.00
N VAL A 98 0.66 -6.96 -8.25
CA VAL A 98 -0.07 -5.78 -7.76
C VAL A 98 -0.59 -4.97 -8.94
N ASP A 99 -1.90 -4.92 -9.09
CA ASP A 99 -2.58 -4.05 -10.04
C ASP A 99 -2.81 -2.68 -9.40
N VAL A 100 -2.07 -1.68 -9.84
CA VAL A 100 -2.23 -0.29 -9.39
C VAL A 100 -3.09 0.45 -10.40
N TYR A 101 -4.20 1.00 -9.94
CA TYR A 101 -5.08 1.87 -10.70
C TYR A 101 -4.94 3.30 -10.16
N ASN A 102 -4.48 4.22 -11.01
CA ASN A 102 -4.42 5.63 -10.69
C ASN A 102 -5.72 6.33 -11.13
N TRP A 103 -6.55 6.68 -10.15
CA TRP A 103 -7.80 7.40 -10.34
C TRP A 103 -7.68 8.91 -10.13
N MET A 104 -6.48 9.43 -9.88
CA MET A 104 -6.22 10.86 -9.72
C MET A 104 -6.26 11.57 -11.09
N LEU A 105 -6.76 12.81 -11.11
CA LEU A 105 -7.06 13.51 -12.37
C LEU A 105 -5.82 14.11 -13.03
N SER A 106 -4.92 14.70 -12.24
CA SER A 106 -3.74 15.42 -12.75
C SER A 106 -2.41 14.83 -12.30
N ASP A 107 -2.44 13.92 -11.33
CA ASP A 107 -1.24 13.45 -10.64
C ASP A 107 -0.79 12.10 -11.18
N THR A 108 0.53 11.93 -11.22
CA THR A 108 1.17 10.68 -11.62
C THR A 108 1.74 9.96 -10.43
N GLU A 109 1.75 8.64 -10.45
CA GLU A 109 2.30 7.86 -9.34
C GLU A 109 3.10 6.64 -9.77
N THR A 110 3.99 6.17 -8.91
CA THR A 110 4.66 4.86 -9.00
C THR A 110 4.79 4.27 -7.60
N ILE A 111 4.74 2.94 -7.49
CA ILE A 111 4.91 2.24 -6.21
C ILE A 111 6.29 1.59 -6.17
N HIS A 112 7.12 2.01 -5.22
CA HIS A 112 8.41 1.39 -4.94
C HIS A 112 8.30 0.43 -3.76
N PHE A 113 8.86 -0.78 -3.91
CA PHE A 113 8.88 -1.82 -2.88
C PHE A 113 10.22 -1.79 -2.17
N HIS A 114 10.37 -0.84 -1.26
CA HIS A 114 11.60 -0.56 -0.55
C HIS A 114 12.15 -1.78 0.19
N GLY A 115 13.43 -2.05 -0.04
CA GLY A 115 14.15 -3.17 0.55
C GLY A 115 13.93 -4.51 -0.16
N HIS A 116 13.06 -4.60 -1.18
CA HIS A 116 13.03 -5.76 -2.07
C HIS A 116 14.12 -5.62 -3.14
N HIS A 117 14.95 -6.65 -3.34
CA HIS A 117 16.10 -6.54 -4.24
C HIS A 117 15.76 -6.49 -5.74
N MET A 118 14.53 -6.85 -6.13
CA MET A 118 14.09 -6.87 -7.53
C MET A 118 15.03 -7.62 -8.49
N LYS A 119 15.71 -8.67 -8.00
CA LYS A 119 16.63 -9.47 -8.81
C LYS A 119 15.84 -10.12 -9.97
N ASP A 120 16.28 -9.88 -11.20
CA ASP A 120 15.62 -10.29 -12.45
C ASP A 120 14.24 -9.63 -12.73
N PHE A 121 13.83 -8.66 -11.90
CA PHE A 121 12.55 -7.95 -11.95
C PHE A 121 12.73 -6.41 -11.84
N GLN A 122 13.85 -5.86 -12.29
CA GLN A 122 14.23 -4.46 -12.07
C GLN A 122 13.21 -3.45 -12.62
N TYR A 123 12.48 -3.83 -13.68
CA TYR A 123 11.42 -3.03 -14.30
C TYR A 123 10.18 -2.85 -13.41
N TYR A 124 10.08 -3.58 -12.29
CA TYR A 124 9.03 -3.45 -11.27
C TYR A 124 9.51 -2.73 -10.01
N ASP A 125 10.70 -2.13 -10.02
CA ASP A 125 11.23 -1.42 -8.85
C ASP A 125 10.45 -0.14 -8.52
N GLY A 126 9.76 0.48 -9.49
CA GLY A 126 8.88 1.62 -9.19
C GLY A 126 9.55 2.99 -9.15
N VAL A 127 10.80 3.10 -9.59
CA VAL A 127 11.52 4.39 -9.65
C VAL A 127 11.19 5.09 -10.97
N PRO A 128 10.51 6.24 -10.93
CA PRO A 128 10.05 6.93 -12.14
C PRO A 128 11.25 7.41 -12.96
N PHE A 129 11.14 7.27 -14.28
CA PHE A 129 12.16 7.63 -15.28
C PHE A 129 13.48 6.83 -15.18
N VAL A 130 13.55 5.84 -14.29
CA VAL A 130 14.67 4.88 -14.19
C VAL A 130 14.20 3.49 -14.57
N THR A 131 13.21 2.96 -13.85
CA THR A 131 12.71 1.59 -14.08
C THR A 131 11.34 1.54 -14.73
N GLN A 132 10.57 2.63 -14.66
CA GLN A 132 9.30 2.78 -15.37
C GLN A 132 8.94 4.25 -15.65
N CYS A 133 7.98 4.47 -16.54
CA CYS A 133 7.28 5.75 -16.62
C CYS A 133 6.28 5.88 -15.45
N PRO A 134 6.03 7.11 -14.94
CA PRO A 134 4.94 7.36 -13.99
C PRO A 134 3.57 6.97 -14.57
N ILE A 135 2.69 6.47 -13.71
CA ILE A 135 1.34 6.08 -14.08
C ILE A 135 0.49 7.35 -14.13
N LEU A 136 0.24 7.90 -15.33
CA LEU A 136 -0.62 9.07 -15.54
C LEU A 136 -2.00 8.62 -16.03
N GLY A 137 -2.95 8.45 -15.10
CA GLY A 137 -4.26 7.90 -15.42
C GLY A 137 -4.20 6.45 -15.95
N GLY A 138 -5.12 5.61 -15.49
CA GLY A 138 -5.14 4.20 -15.89
C GLY A 138 -4.39 3.29 -14.91
N SER A 139 -3.68 2.28 -15.40
CA SER A 139 -3.13 1.24 -14.53
C SER A 139 -1.76 0.71 -14.92
N PHE A 140 -1.08 0.13 -13.93
CA PHE A 140 0.17 -0.58 -14.10
C PHE A 140 0.19 -1.83 -13.22
N ARG A 141 0.73 -2.93 -13.75
CA ARG A 141 0.85 -4.20 -13.04
C ARG A 141 2.29 -4.44 -12.63
N TYR A 142 2.56 -4.48 -11.33
CA TYR A 142 3.81 -5.00 -10.78
C TYR A 142 3.73 -6.53 -10.71
N ASN A 143 4.79 -7.24 -11.08
CA ASN A 143 4.79 -8.72 -11.10
C ASN A 143 6.17 -9.31 -10.84
N PHE A 144 6.54 -9.46 -9.58
CA PHE A 144 7.88 -9.93 -9.18
C PHE A 144 7.80 -11.15 -8.28
N VAL A 145 8.89 -11.92 -8.24
CA VAL A 145 9.06 -12.99 -7.25
C VAL A 145 9.79 -12.44 -6.05
N THR A 146 9.33 -12.79 -4.86
CA THR A 146 9.93 -12.34 -3.61
C THR A 146 11.22 -13.11 -3.31
N THR A 147 12.34 -12.39 -3.16
CA THR A 147 13.67 -13.02 -3.03
C THR A 147 14.34 -12.84 -1.68
N ASN A 148 13.86 -11.90 -0.87
CA ASN A 148 14.42 -11.62 0.44
C ASN A 148 13.32 -11.42 1.48
N SER A 149 13.41 -12.20 2.54
CA SER A 149 12.63 -12.08 3.75
C SER A 149 12.82 -10.79 4.54
N GLY A 150 11.79 -10.39 5.28
CA GLY A 150 11.87 -9.33 6.27
C GLY A 150 10.59 -8.51 6.37
N THR A 151 10.64 -7.47 7.20
CA THR A 151 9.67 -6.39 7.17
C THR A 151 10.18 -5.33 6.22
N LEU A 152 9.55 -5.26 5.06
CA LEU A 152 9.78 -4.30 4.01
C LEU A 152 8.62 -3.30 4.00
N TRP A 153 8.70 -2.29 3.14
CA TRP A 153 7.58 -1.37 2.95
C TRP A 153 7.44 -0.96 1.50
N TRP A 154 6.25 -0.55 1.11
CA TRP A 154 6.02 0.05 -0.19
C TRP A 154 5.63 1.51 0.00
N HIS A 155 6.01 2.37 -0.93
CA HIS A 155 5.62 3.78 -0.91
C HIS A 155 5.51 4.35 -2.33
N SER A 156 4.80 5.48 -2.43
CA SER A 156 4.85 6.35 -3.61
C SER A 156 6.29 6.79 -3.88
N HIS A 157 6.74 6.73 -5.13
CA HIS A 157 8.08 7.20 -5.53
C HIS A 157 8.01 8.35 -6.56
N SER A 158 6.83 8.91 -6.79
CA SER A 158 6.65 10.09 -7.66
C SER A 158 6.66 11.40 -6.86
N GLY A 159 7.55 12.33 -7.21
CA GLY A 159 7.58 13.68 -6.63
C GLY A 159 7.95 13.74 -5.14
N MET A 160 7.35 14.69 -4.42
CA MET A 160 7.53 14.88 -2.96
C MET A 160 6.52 14.04 -2.15
N LEU A 161 5.79 13.11 -2.78
CA LEU A 161 4.77 12.25 -2.18
C LEU A 161 5.36 11.06 -1.39
N ILE A 162 6.55 11.25 -0.82
CA ILE A 162 7.07 10.44 0.29
C ILE A 162 6.34 10.85 1.59
N THR A 163 5.02 11.05 1.54
CA THR A 163 4.24 11.62 2.66
C THR A 163 3.10 10.73 3.13
N ASN A 164 3.14 9.43 2.82
CA ASN A 164 2.46 8.43 3.65
C ASN A 164 3.29 8.10 4.90
N HIS A 165 3.78 9.16 5.56
CA HIS A 165 4.45 9.14 6.87
C HIS A 165 3.45 9.54 7.96
#